data_AF-A0A4R8LQD9-F1
#
_entry.id   AF-A0A4R8LQD9-F1
#
_cell.length_a   1.000
_cell.length_b   1.000
_cell.length_c   1.000
_cell.angle_alpha   90.00
_cell.angle_beta   90.00
_cell.angle_gamma   90.00
#
_symmetry.space_group_name_H-M   'P 1'
#
loop_
_entity.id
_entity.type
_entity.pdbx_description
1 polymer ?
#
loop_
_entity_poly.entity_id
_entity_poly.type
_entity_poly.pdbx_seq_one_letter_code
_entity_poly.pdbx_strand_id
1 'polypeptide(L)'
;MNERDEAPQLQGETTVERTLAAIGLMEERVRANAHGFDRVIVNQALPLIRPRLEQRIRAVPETELIAELRHVQALLHEILGDPPATKQKRRTKRISGRARRQTVPRR
;
A
#
# COMPACT_ATOMS: atom_id res chain seq x y z
N MET A 1 5.64 20.38 11.14
CA MET A 1 4.55 20.26 10.15
C MET A 1 4.18 18.80 10.07
N ASN A 2 2.97 18.43 10.48
CA ASN A 2 2.45 17.07 10.34
C ASN A 2 1.80 16.98 8.97
N GLU A 3 2.57 16.69 7.92
CA GLU A 3 1.99 16.20 6.68
C GLU A 3 1.43 14.81 7.02
N ARG A 4 0.11 14.71 7.10
CA ARG A 4 -0.55 13.42 7.16
C ARG A 4 -0.22 12.75 5.83
N ASP A 5 0.52 11.65 5.89
CA ASP A 5 0.62 10.65 4.83
C ASP A 5 -0.76 10.02 4.62
N GLU A 6 -1.71 10.82 4.12
CA GLU A 6 -3.01 10.34 3.71
C GLU A 6 -2.80 9.65 2.37
N ALA A 7 -2.52 8.34 2.44
CA ALA A 7 -2.37 7.51 1.26
C ALA A 7 -3.61 7.71 0.37
N PRO A 8 -3.44 8.07 -0.92
CA PRO A 8 -4.57 8.33 -1.79
C PRO A 8 -5.43 7.07 -1.86
N GLN A 9 -6.72 7.22 -1.57
CA GLN A 9 -7.68 6.12 -1.72
C GLN A 9 -7.83 5.81 -3.20
N LEU A 10 -7.29 4.65 -3.62
CA LEU A 10 -7.42 4.15 -4.98
C LEU A 10 -8.87 3.73 -5.21
N GLN A 11 -9.58 4.51 -6.03
CA GLN A 11 -10.96 4.21 -6.42
C GLN A 11 -10.96 3.09 -7.48
N GLY A 12 -11.90 2.16 -7.37
CA GLY A 12 -12.07 1.03 -8.30
C GLY A 12 -12.61 -0.22 -7.61
N GLU A 13 -13.56 -0.89 -8.25
CA GLU A 13 -14.19 -2.12 -7.75
C GLU A 13 -13.21 -3.30 -7.88
N THR A 14 -12.51 -3.37 -9.01
CA THR A 14 -11.57 -4.45 -9.34
C THR A 14 -10.12 -4.09 -8.98
N THR A 15 -9.27 -5.12 -8.80
CA THR A 15 -7.83 -4.90 -8.59
C THR A 15 -7.17 -4.28 -9.82
N VAL A 16 -7.67 -4.60 -11.02
CA VAL A 16 -7.24 -3.98 -12.28
C VAL A 16 -7.45 -2.47 -12.25
N GLU A 17 -8.66 -2.01 -11.92
CA GLU A 17 -8.98 -0.57 -11.85
C GLU A 17 -8.11 0.16 -10.83
N ARG A 18 -8.00 -0.39 -9.61
CA ARG A 18 -7.15 0.20 -8.56
C ARG A 18 -5.68 0.28 -8.97
N THR A 19 -5.19 -0.72 -9.69
CA THR A 19 -3.81 -0.73 -10.21
C THR A 19 -3.60 0.34 -11.28
N LEU A 20 -4.54 0.46 -12.22
CA LEU A 20 -4.46 1.48 -13.26
C LEU A 20 -4.56 2.90 -12.69
N ALA A 21 -5.39 3.10 -11.67
CA ALA A 21 -5.48 4.36 -10.93
C ALA A 21 -4.16 4.69 -10.21
N ALA A 22 -3.55 3.71 -9.54
CA ALA A 22 -2.26 3.88 -8.86
C ALA A 22 -1.13 4.28 -9.83
N ILE A 23 -1.09 3.65 -11.01
CA ILE A 23 -0.12 4.02 -12.06
C ILE A 23 -0.35 5.46 -12.51
N GLY A 24 -1.60 5.89 -12.70
CA GLY A 24 -1.91 7.27 -13.07
C GLY A 24 -1.40 8.30 -12.05
N LEU A 25 -1.62 8.05 -10.76
CA LEU A 25 -1.08 8.88 -9.68
C LEU A 25 0.45 8.91 -9.67
N MET A 26 1.09 7.76 -9.93
CA MET A 26 2.55 7.68 -9.99
C MET A 26 3.09 8.48 -11.19
N GLU A 27 2.47 8.36 -12.36
CA GLU A 27 2.84 9.13 -13.56
C GLU A 27 2.73 10.63 -13.31
N GLU A 28 1.67 11.08 -12.65
CA GLU A 28 1.50 12.48 -12.28
C GLU A 28 2.60 12.95 -11.33
N ARG A 29 2.92 12.16 -10.29
CA ARG A 29 4.02 12.47 -9.37
C ARG A 29 5.37 12.51 -10.07
N VAL A 30 5.64 11.58 -11.00
CA VAL A 30 6.88 11.57 -11.78
C VAL A 30 6.96 12.83 -12.65
N ARG A 31 5.87 13.20 -13.34
CA ARG A 31 5.84 14.44 -14.14
C ARG A 31 6.02 15.70 -13.30
N ALA A 32 5.43 15.76 -12.12
CA ALA A 32 5.53 16.91 -11.22
C ALA A 32 6.95 17.12 -10.68
N ASN A 33 7.69 16.02 -10.45
CA ASN A 33 9.06 16.07 -9.92
C ASN A 33 10.15 16.05 -11.01
N ALA A 34 9.80 15.83 -12.27
CA ALA A 34 10.75 15.84 -13.38
C ALA A 34 11.11 17.27 -13.81
N HIS A 35 12.40 17.55 -13.97
CA HIS A 35 12.91 18.88 -14.31
C HIS A 35 13.93 18.81 -15.45
N GLY A 36 14.10 19.94 -16.16
CA GLY A 36 15.05 20.05 -17.26
C GLY A 36 14.86 18.97 -18.34
N PHE A 37 15.93 18.24 -18.65
CA PHE A 37 15.94 17.20 -19.67
C PHE A 37 15.07 15.99 -19.31
N ASP A 38 15.02 15.60 -18.04
CA ASP A 38 14.22 14.46 -17.58
C ASP A 38 12.74 14.66 -17.86
N ARG A 39 12.26 15.92 -17.75
CA ARG A 39 10.89 16.26 -18.09
C ARG A 39 10.56 15.97 -19.55
N VAL A 40 11.51 16.21 -20.46
CA VAL A 40 11.35 15.91 -21.90
C VAL A 40 11.25 14.41 -22.09
N ILE A 41 12.16 13.64 -21.49
CA ILE A 41 12.17 12.18 -21.56
C ILE A 41 10.85 11.61 -21.03
N VAL A 42 10.45 11.99 -19.82
CA VAL A 42 9.23 11.49 -19.16
C VAL A 42 7.99 11.79 -20.01
N ASN A 43 7.87 13.00 -20.55
CA ASN A 43 6.73 13.40 -21.38
C ASN A 43 6.68 12.68 -22.72
N GLN A 44 7.82 12.26 -23.26
CA GLN A 44 7.87 11.48 -24.50
C GLN A 44 7.69 9.98 -24.25
N ALA A 45 8.26 9.44 -23.17
CA ALA A 45 8.27 8.00 -22.90
C ALA A 45 6.95 7.49 -22.32
N LEU A 46 6.34 8.21 -21.37
CA LEU A 46 5.11 7.74 -20.70
C LEU A 46 3.96 7.48 -21.69
N PRO A 47 3.66 8.36 -22.67
CA PRO A 47 2.61 8.08 -23.66
C PRO A 47 2.87 6.85 -24.53
N LEU A 48 4.14 6.48 -24.75
CA LEU A 48 4.51 5.31 -25.54
C LEU A 48 4.38 4.01 -24.76
N ILE A 49 4.66 4.05 -23.45
CA ILE A 49 4.67 2.86 -22.58
C ILE A 49 3.28 2.59 -22.01
N ARG A 50 2.55 3.64 -21.60
CA ARG A 50 1.28 3.54 -20.88
C ARG A 50 0.25 2.62 -21.56
N PRO A 51 -0.04 2.74 -22.87
CA PRO A 51 -1.06 1.90 -23.51
C PRO A 51 -0.72 0.41 -23.47
N ARG A 52 0.56 0.07 -23.68
CA ARG A 52 1.03 -1.32 -23.64
C ARG A 52 0.94 -1.90 -22.24
N LEU A 53 1.31 -1.12 -21.23
CA LEU A 53 1.21 -1.54 -19.83
C LEU A 53 -0.24 -1.76 -19.43
N GLU A 54 -1.13 -0.84 -19.80
CA GLU A 54 -2.56 -0.97 -19.53
C GLU A 54 -3.18 -2.21 -20.20
N GLN A 55 -2.84 -2.46 -21.46
CA GLN A 55 -3.29 -3.66 -22.17
C GLN A 55 -2.85 -4.95 -21.45
N ARG A 56 -1.58 -5.01 -20.99
CA ARG A 56 -1.08 -6.17 -20.25
C ARG A 56 -1.81 -6.38 -18.93
N ILE A 57 -2.05 -5.31 -18.17
CA ILE A 57 -2.77 -5.39 -16.88
C ILE A 57 -4.21 -5.89 -17.09
N ARG A 58 -4.88 -5.41 -18.14
CA ARG A 58 -6.26 -5.84 -18.46
C ARG A 58 -6.34 -7.27 -19.01
N ALA A 59 -5.29 -7.75 -19.66
CA ALA A 59 -5.27 -9.07 -20.30
C ALA A 59 -4.93 -10.22 -19.33
N VAL A 60 -4.35 -9.92 -18.17
CA VAL A 60 -3.89 -10.91 -17.20
C VAL A 60 -5.01 -11.22 -16.19
N PRO A 61 -5.19 -12.49 -15.77
CA PRO A 61 -6.12 -12.84 -14.70
C PRO A 61 -5.85 -12.06 -13.40
N GLU A 62 -6.91 -11.72 -12.67
CA GLU A 62 -6.77 -10.92 -11.44
C GLU A 62 -5.87 -11.59 -10.39
N THR A 63 -5.88 -12.92 -10.31
CA THR A 63 -5.02 -13.69 -9.40
C THR A 63 -3.53 -13.51 -9.70
N GLU A 64 -3.15 -13.52 -10.98
CA GLU A 64 -1.77 -13.30 -11.42
C GLU A 64 -1.34 -11.85 -11.19
N LEU A 65 -2.24 -10.89 -11.45
CA LEU A 65 -1.99 -9.48 -11.14
C LEU A 65 -1.71 -9.26 -9.65
N ILE A 66 -2.51 -9.88 -8.77
CA ILE A 66 -2.29 -9.81 -7.32
C ILE A 66 -0.93 -10.41 -6.92
N ALA A 67 -0.54 -11.53 -7.52
CA ALA A 67 0.75 -12.16 -7.25
C ALA A 67 1.92 -11.24 -7.64
N GLU A 68 1.84 -10.61 -8.82
CA GLU A 68 2.84 -9.66 -9.28
C GLU A 68 2.93 -8.43 -8.36
N LEU A 69 1.79 -7.87 -7.96
CA LEU A 69 1.77 -6.73 -7.03
C LEU A 69 2.39 -7.08 -5.67
N ARG A 70 2.17 -8.29 -5.16
CA ARG A 70 2.82 -8.77 -3.94
C ARG A 70 4.32 -8.93 -4.13
N HIS A 71 4.76 -9.40 -5.29
CA HIS A 71 6.17 -9.50 -5.62
C HIS A 71 6.84 -8.12 -5.66
N VAL A 72 6.23 -7.14 -6.33
CA VAL A 72 6.71 -5.75 -6.36
C VAL A 72 6.76 -5.18 -4.94
N GLN A 73 5.74 -5.42 -4.11
CA GLN A 73 5.75 -4.99 -2.71
C GLN A 73 6.93 -5.58 -1.92
N ALA A 74 7.24 -6.86 -2.12
CA ALA A 74 8.39 -7.50 -1.48
C ALA A 74 9.72 -6.88 -1.96
N LEU A 75 9.88 -6.61 -3.26
CA LEU A 75 11.07 -5.92 -3.78
C LEU A 75 11.24 -4.52 -3.18
N LEU A 76 10.15 -3.77 -3.07
CA LEU A 76 10.17 -2.44 -2.43
C LEU A 76 10.56 -2.53 -0.96
N HIS A 77 10.09 -3.56 -0.26
CA HIS A 77 10.45 -3.82 1.13
C HIS A 77 11.96 -4.12 1.29
N GLU A 78 12.54 -4.92 0.40
CA GLU A 78 13.99 -5.18 0.41
C GLU A 78 14.82 -3.90 0.17
N ILE A 79 14.32 -2.97 -0.65
CA ILE A 79 15.02 -1.71 -0.96
C ILE A 79 14.91 -0.70 0.19
N LEU A 80 13.70 -0.53 0.74
CA LEU A 80 13.42 0.50 1.74
C LEU A 80 13.68 0.02 3.19
N GLY A 81 13.80 -1.28 3.39
CA GLY A 81 13.82 -1.93 4.71
C GLY A 81 12.44 -2.02 5.35
N ASP A 82 12.38 -2.64 6.53
CA ASP A 82 11.14 -2.67 7.33
C ASP A 82 10.70 -1.24 7.65
N PRO A 83 9.41 -0.89 7.43
CA PRO A 83 8.90 0.39 7.91
C PRO A 83 9.14 0.47 9.42
N PRO A 84 9.56 1.63 9.97
CA PRO A 84 9.83 1.76 11.39
C PRO A 84 8.59 1.30 12.13
N ALA A 85 8.70 0.18 12.86
CA ALA A 85 7.57 -0.46 13.51
C ALA A 85 6.87 0.59 14.36
N THR A 86 5.73 1.09 13.87
CA THR A 86 4.89 2.00 14.63
C THR A 86 4.38 1.12 15.76
N LYS A 87 5.05 1.21 16.91
CA LYS A 87 4.69 0.51 18.13
C LYS A 87 3.29 0.99 18.51
N GLN A 88 2.27 0.35 17.94
CA GLN A 88 0.93 0.38 18.47
C GLN A 88 1.07 -0.18 19.89
N LYS A 89 1.11 0.71 20.87
CA LYS A 89 1.00 0.38 22.27
C LYS A 89 -0.32 -0.36 22.43
N ARG A 90 -0.29 -1.69 22.34
CA ARG A 90 -1.37 -2.57 22.80
C ARG A 90 -1.57 -2.24 24.27
N ARG A 91 -2.56 -1.40 24.55
CA ARG A 91 -2.97 -1.02 25.89
C ARG A 91 -3.61 -2.26 26.50
N THR A 92 -2.80 -3.08 27.17
CA THR A 92 -3.25 -4.29 27.85
C THR A 92 -4.27 -3.87 28.90
N LYS A 93 -5.54 -4.19 28.64
CA LYS A 93 -6.65 -3.99 29.58
C LYS A 93 -6.40 -4.93 30.76
N ARG A 94 -5.81 -4.41 31.84
CA ARG A 94 -5.70 -5.11 33.13
C ARG A 94 -7.12 -5.43 33.61
N ILE A 95 -7.58 -6.64 33.33
CA ILE A 95 -8.77 -7.20 33.96
C ILE A 95 -8.33 -7.58 35.38
N SER A 96 -8.58 -6.69 36.33
CA SER A 96 -8.48 -7.01 37.75
C SER A 96 -9.58 -8.02 38.09
N GLY A 97 -9.27 -9.30 37.93
CA GLY A 97 -10.09 -10.41 38.40
C GLY A 97 -10.24 -10.34 39.91
N ARG A 98 -11.37 -9.79 40.34
CA ARG A 98 -11.85 -9.73 41.72
C ARG A 98 -11.92 -11.16 42.27
N ALA A 99 -10.94 -11.54 43.08
CA ALA A 99 -10.92 -12.81 43.81
C ALA A 99 -12.12 -12.87 44.76
N ARG A 100 -13.20 -13.48 44.30
CA ARG A 100 -14.41 -13.77 45.07
C ARG A 100 -14.07 -14.95 45.99
N ARG A 101 -13.66 -14.65 47.22
CA ARG A 101 -13.60 -15.61 48.33
C ARG A 101 -14.99 -16.21 48.51
N GLN A 102 -15.19 -17.43 48.01
CA GLN A 102 -16.30 -18.28 48.43
C GLN A 102 -15.78 -19.18 49.56
N THR A 103 -16.24 -18.85 50.76
CA THR A 103 -16.27 -19.70 51.93
C THR A 103 -17.23 -20.87 51.68
N VAL A 104 -16.76 -22.11 51.82
CA VAL A 104 -17.62 -23.28 51.98
C VAL A 104 -17.13 -24.04 53.22
N PRO A 105 -18.00 -24.33 54.20
CA PRO A 105 -17.62 -25.08 55.40
C PRO A 105 -17.49 -26.58 55.07
N ARG A 106 -16.58 -27.25 55.78
CA ARG A 106 -16.35 -28.69 55.69
C ARG A 106 -17.00 -29.36 56.91
N ARG A 107 -17.94 -30.25 56.63
CA ARG A 107 -18.64 -31.21 57.52
C ARG A 107 -19.61 -30.65 58.55
#